data_AF-A0AAV0XUC5-F1
#
_entry.id   AF-A0AAV0XUC5-F1
#
_cell.length_a   1.000
_cell.length_b   1.000
_cell.length_c   1.000
_cell.angle_alpha   90.00
_cell.angle_beta   90.00
_cell.angle_gamma   90.00
#
_symmetry.space_group_name_H-M   'P 1'
#
loop_
_entity.id
_entity.type
_entity.pdbx_description
1 polymer ?
#
loop_
_entity_poly.entity_id
_entity_poly.type
_entity_poly.pdbx_seq_one_letter_code
_entity_poly.pdbx_strand_id
1 'polypeptide(L)' 'MPKVRMSKVGKAKNYVLKFPNEHFQSDGEILHCSACEKSVSLEQRFLVVQHIGTAKHKDKKTKIQTAVFYFRQYFFR' A
#
# COMPACT_ATOMS: atom_id res chain seq x y z
N MET A 1 -6.80 31.43 -4.29
CA MET A 1 -6.78 30.11 -3.62
C MET A 1 -5.34 29.75 -3.27
N PRO A 2 -4.98 29.55 -1.99
CA PRO A 2 -3.63 29.12 -1.65
C PRO A 2 -3.42 27.69 -2.17
N LYS A 3 -2.36 27.49 -2.97
CA LYS A 3 -1.95 26.17 -3.47
C LYS A 3 -1.34 25.43 -2.28
N VAL A 4 -2.19 24.81 -1.45
CA VAL A 4 -1.75 24.04 -0.28
C VAL A 4 -0.84 22.94 -0.80
N ARG A 5 0.47 23.10 -0.57
CA ARG A 5 1.44 22.04 -0.85
C ARG A 5 1.08 20.90 0.11
N MET A 6 0.53 19.82 -0.43
CA MET A 6 0.23 18.63 0.35
C MET A 6 1.52 18.13 1.00
N SER A 7 1.57 18.14 2.33
CA SER A 7 2.66 17.55 3.11
C SER A 7 2.82 16.07 2.75
N LYS A 8 4.03 15.53 2.94
CA LYS A 8 4.32 14.10 2.69
C LYS A 8 3.30 13.17 3.37
N VAL A 9 2.86 13.55 4.58
CA VAL A 9 1.77 12.92 5.35
C VAL A 9 0.47 12.80 4.56
N GLY A 10 0.01 13.91 3.96
CA GLY A 10 -1.22 13.93 3.18
C GLY A 10 -1.11 13.06 1.93
N LYS A 11 0.05 13.07 1.27
CA LYS A 11 0.32 12.20 0.12
C LYS A 11 0.31 10.72 0.52
N ALA A 12 1.00 10.34 1.60
CA ALA A 12 1.08 8.96 2.09
C ALA A 12 -0.33 8.39 2.37
N LYS A 13 -1.12 9.12 3.15
CA LYS A 13 -2.49 8.74 3.47
C LYS A 13 -3.36 8.61 2.22
N ASN A 14 -3.24 9.54 1.27
CA ASN A 14 -3.98 9.45 0.01
C ASN A 14 -3.61 8.19 -0.80
N TYR A 15 -2.35 7.75 -0.79
CA TYR A 15 -1.98 6.49 -1.45
C TYR A 15 -2.56 5.27 -0.76
N VAL A 16 -2.51 5.21 0.58
CA VAL A 16 -3.15 4.12 1.34
C VAL A 16 -4.65 4.04 1.03
N LEU A 17 -5.33 5.19 0.99
CA LEU A 17 -6.75 5.28 0.64
C LEU A 17 -7.05 4.89 -0.81
N LYS A 18 -6.17 5.23 -1.76
CA LYS A 18 -6.33 4.86 -3.17
C LYS A 18 -6.05 3.39 -3.44
N PHE A 19 -5.24 2.75 -2.61
CA PHE A 19 -4.78 1.37 -2.82
C PHE A 19 -4.97 0.51 -1.57
N PRO A 20 -6.21 0.35 -1.07
CA PRO A 20 -6.48 -0.44 0.13
C PRO A 20 -6.15 -1.93 -0.06
N ASN A 21 -6.19 -2.41 -1.30
CA ASN A 21 -5.98 -3.82 -1.65
C ASN A 21 -4.49 -4.22 -1.79
N GLU A 22 -3.57 -3.26 -1.69
CA GLU A 22 -2.13 -3.47 -1.90
C GLU A 22 -1.36 -3.57 -0.57
N HIS A 23 -2.08 -3.67 0.55
CA HIS A 23 -1.53 -3.76 1.91
C HIS A 23 -0.48 -2.66 2.20
N PHE A 24 -0.77 -1.45 1.75
CA PHE A 24 0.04 -0.29 2.10
C PHE A 24 -0.32 0.25 3.48
N GLN A 25 0.71 0.60 4.22
CA GLN A 25 0.64 1.32 5.48
C GLN A 25 1.41 2.63 5.34
N SER A 26 1.04 3.64 6.11
CA SER A 26 1.75 4.93 6.11
C SER A 26 2.05 5.36 7.52
N ASP A 27 3.31 5.64 7.81
CA ASP A 27 3.77 6.15 9.12
C ASP A 27 3.81 7.69 9.15
N GLY A 28 3.10 8.35 8.22
CA GLY A 28 3.07 9.81 8.12
C GLY A 28 4.17 10.41 7.24
N GLU A 29 5.30 9.77 7.00
CA GLU A 29 6.28 10.28 6.03
C GLU A 29 6.68 9.29 4.95
N ILE A 30 6.41 8.00 5.18
CA ILE A 30 6.87 6.90 4.33
C ILE A 30 5.67 6.00 4.03
N LEU A 31 5.57 5.53 2.79
CA LEU A 31 4.63 4.50 2.40
C LEU A 31 5.31 3.14 2.57
N HIS A 32 4.83 2.33 3.49
CA HIS A 32 5.35 0.99 3.72
C HIS A 32 4.44 -0.04 3.05
N CYS A 33 5.00 -0.91 2.22
CA CYS A 33 4.27 -2.05 1.70
C CYS A 33 4.42 -3.22 2.66
N SER A 34 3.37 -3.57 3.38
CA SER A 34 3.38 -4.73 4.28
C SER A 34 3.52 -6.05 3.52
N ALA A 35 3.07 -6.10 2.27
CA ALA A 35 3.22 -7.31 1.45
C ALA A 35 4.68 -7.51 1.03
N CYS A 36 5.38 -6.45 0.66
CA CYS A 36 6.77 -6.53 0.21
C CYS A 36 7.79 -6.37 1.34
N GLU A 37 7.36 -5.90 2.52
CA GLU A 37 8.20 -5.49 3.66
C GLU A 37 9.23 -4.43 3.25
N LYS A 38 8.78 -3.46 2.46
CA LYS A 38 9.65 -2.41 1.90
C LYS A 38 8.99 -1.04 1.94
N SER A 39 9.80 -0.04 2.21
CA SER A 39 9.46 1.37 2.03
C SER A 39 9.41 1.74 0.55
N VAL A 40 8.31 2.36 0.13
CA VAL A 40 8.08 2.89 -1.21
C VAL A 40 8.13 4.41 -1.16
N SER A 41 8.89 5.02 -2.06
CA SER A 41 9.03 6.47 -2.13
C SER A 41 7.73 7.16 -2.51
N LEU A 42 7.42 8.24 -1.81
CA LEU A 42 6.22 9.06 -1.98
C LEU A 42 6.42 10.29 -2.89
N GLU A 43 7.63 10.46 -3.43
CA GLU A 43 7.98 11.58 -4.30
C GLU A 43 7.16 11.58 -5.59
N GLN A 44 6.96 10.40 -6.18
CA GLN A 44 6.36 10.22 -7.49
C GLN A 44 5.30 9.11 -7.45
N ARG A 45 4.08 9.41 -7.92
CA ARG A 45 3.00 8.42 -8.05
C ARG A 45 3.42 7.20 -8.88
N PHE A 46 4.23 7.42 -9.92
CA PHE A 46 4.71 6.36 -10.80
C PHE A 46 5.49 5.28 -10.05
N LEU A 47 6.28 5.64 -9.02
CA LEU A 47 7.04 4.65 -8.23
C LEU A 47 6.11 3.69 -7.48
N VAL A 48 5.01 4.22 -6.93
CA VAL A 48 3.97 3.40 -6.28
C VAL A 48 3.28 2.49 -7.30
N VAL A 49 2.94 3.03 -8.48
CA VAL A 49 2.29 2.25 -9.56
C VAL A 49 3.22 1.18 -10.12
N GLN A 50 4.52 1.48 -10.25
CA GLN A 50 5.51 0.51 -10.70
C GLN A 50 5.68 -0.58 -9.64
N HIS A 51 5.74 -0.21 -8.36
CA HIS A 51 5.84 -1.17 -7.25
C HIS A 51 4.70 -2.21 -7.30
N ILE A 52 3.44 -1.76 -7.38
CA ILE A 52 2.27 -2.65 -7.47
C ILE A 52 2.24 -3.47 -8.78
N GLY A 53 2.83 -2.93 -9.85
CA GLY A 53 2.94 -3.61 -11.14
C GLY A 53 3.95 -4.75 -11.15
N THR A 54 4.92 -4.77 -10.23
CA THR A 54 5.96 -5.80 -10.22
C THR A 54 5.42 -7.19 -9.92
N ALA A 55 5.95 -8.20 -10.61
CA ALA A 55 5.59 -9.60 -10.40
C ALA A 55 5.80 -10.05 -8.94
N LYS A 56 6.85 -9.52 -8.28
CA LYS A 56 7.12 -9.77 -6.85
C LYS A 56 5.98 -9.30 -5.96
N HIS A 57 5.46 -8.10 -6.20
CA HIS A 57 4.32 -7.58 -5.44
C HIS A 57 3.07 -8.41 -5.70
N LYS A 58 2.75 -8.70 -6.97
CA LYS A 58 1.56 -9.50 -7.33
C LYS A 58 1.57 -10.90 -6.70
N ASP A 59 2.70 -11.59 -6.72
CA ASP A 59 2.84 -12.92 -6.11
C ASP A 59 2.62 -12.88 -4.60
N LYS A 60 3.28 -11.94 -3.90
CA LYS A 60 3.11 -11.77 -2.45
C LYS A 60 1.69 -11.35 -2.08
N LYS A 61 1.09 -10.44 -2.85
CA LYS A 61 -0.29 -10.00 -2.68
C LYS A 61 -1.25 -11.19 -2.77
N THR A 62 -1.13 -12.04 -3.79
CA THR A 62 -1.99 -13.20 -3.96
C THR A 62 -1.89 -14.15 -2.76
N LYS A 63 -0.67 -14.39 -2.25
CA LYS A 63 -0.43 -15.25 -1.07
C LYS A 63 -1.03 -14.69 0.21
N ILE A 64 -0.90 -13.38 0.45
CA ILE A 64 -1.48 -12.73 1.63
C ILE A 64 -3.00 -12.69 1.50
N GLN A 65 -3.51 -12.39 0.33
CA GLN A 65 -4.95 -12.30 0.07
C GLN A 65 -5.64 -13.65 0.25
N THR A 66 -5.07 -14.75 -0.24
CA THR A 66 -5.58 -16.09 0.03
C THR A 66 -5.51 -16.42 1.52
N ALA A 67 -4.37 -16.19 2.18
CA ALA A 67 -4.23 -16.44 3.61
C ALA A 67 -5.28 -15.67 4.46
N VAL A 68 -5.55 -14.41 4.13
CA VAL A 68 -6.57 -13.59 4.81
C VAL A 68 -7.98 -14.10 4.53
N PHE A 69 -8.27 -14.57 3.31
CA PHE A 69 -9.56 -15.17 2.97
C PHE A 69 -9.81 -16.46 3.75
N TYR A 70 -8.83 -17.36 3.80
CA TYR A 70 -8.91 -18.57 4.63
C TYR A 70 -9.03 -18.21 6.11
N PHE A 71 -8.23 -17.28 6.62
CA PHE A 71 -8.32 -16.91 8.03
C PHE A 71 -9.70 -16.30 8.40
N ARG A 72 -10.27 -15.43 7.56
CA ARG A 72 -11.61 -14.88 7.78
C ARG A 72 -12.72 -15.92 7.69
N GLN A 73 -12.63 -16.86 6.75
CA GLN A 73 -13.67 -17.86 6.55
C GLN A 73 -13.66 -18.95 7.63
N TYR A 74 -12.50 -19.30 8.17
CA TYR A 74 -12.35 -20.44 9.07
C TYR A 74 -12.19 -20.06 10.56
N PHE A 75 -11.94 -18.79 10.91
CA PHE A 75 -11.71 -18.37 12.31
C PHE A 75 -12.86 -17.57 12.94
N PHE A 76 -13.83 -17.06 12.15
CA PHE A 76 -15.00 -16.32 12.65
C PHE A 76 -16.31 -17.13 12.66
N ARG A 77 -16.20 -18.46 12.65
CA ARG A 77 -17.33 -19.38 12.82
C ARG A 77 -17.11 -20.21 14.07
#